data_AF-A0A6I1CTA5-F1
#
_entry.id   AF-A0A6I1CTA5-F1
#
_cell.length_a   1.000
_cell.length_b   1.000
_cell.length_c   1.000
_cell.angle_alpha   90.00
_cell.angle_beta   90.00
_cell.angle_gamma   90.00
#
_symmetry.space_group_name_H-M   'P 1'
#
loop_
_entity.id
_entity.type
_entity.pdbx_description
1 polymer ?
#
loop_
_entity_poly.entity_id
_entity_poly.type
_entity_poly.pdbx_seq_one_letter_code
_entity_poly.pdbx_strand_id
1 'polypeptide(L)'
;MEIKNIVDQSVTVTRVQTLHVGDIYKRVEEDDDHNATVIIGKVMDVGSNGEQTVVSVIEAKRERWGDVAVESVAFTGDKDMTLFPIDDLEIRIIATPLFQRLDDSLRAAEEKIKRVQEKRSLLHQILETEDNQ
;
A
#
# COMPACT_ATOMS: atom_id res chain seq x y z
N MET A 1 -4.94 -12.36 -39.91
CA MET A 1 -5.11 -11.54 -38.70
C MET A 1 -3.81 -11.71 -37.92
N GLU A 2 -2.94 -10.72 -37.91
CA GLU A 2 -1.66 -10.78 -37.19
C GLU A 2 -1.86 -10.30 -35.76
N ILE A 3 -1.64 -11.19 -34.78
CA ILE A 3 -1.55 -10.83 -33.37
C ILE A 3 -0.12 -10.33 -33.15
N LYS A 4 0.07 -9.02 -33.10
CA LYS A 4 1.32 -8.43 -32.60
C LYS A 4 1.30 -8.49 -31.08
N ASN A 5 1.95 -9.51 -30.51
CA ASN A 5 2.29 -9.51 -29.09
C ASN A 5 3.26 -8.34 -28.83
N ILE A 6 2.88 -7.43 -27.94
CA ILE A 6 3.62 -6.21 -27.61
C ILE A 6 4.85 -6.50 -26.72
N VAL A 7 4.92 -7.68 -26.11
CA VAL A 7 5.96 -8.03 -25.15
C VAL A 7 6.99 -8.96 -25.79
N ASP A 8 8.09 -8.37 -26.23
CA ASP A 8 9.34 -9.08 -26.51
C ASP A 8 10.26 -8.89 -25.30
N GLN A 9 10.15 -9.79 -24.33
CA GLN A 9 11.13 -9.95 -23.26
C GLN A 9 10.94 -11.34 -22.66
N SER A 10 11.99 -12.16 -22.75
CA SER A 10 12.13 -13.42 -22.05
C SER A 10 12.04 -13.20 -20.54
N VAL A 11 10.82 -13.11 -20.00
CA VAL A 11 10.59 -13.10 -18.57
C VAL A 11 10.73 -14.54 -18.09
N THR A 12 11.84 -14.85 -17.41
CA THR A 12 11.94 -16.06 -16.62
C THR A 12 10.87 -15.97 -15.53
N VAL A 13 9.74 -16.65 -15.74
CA VAL A 13 8.70 -16.79 -14.73
C VAL A 13 9.26 -17.71 -13.64
N THR A 14 9.97 -17.12 -12.69
CA THR A 14 10.39 -17.82 -11.48
C THR A 14 9.15 -18.01 -10.64
N ARG A 15 8.56 -19.21 -10.68
CA ARG A 15 7.57 -19.62 -9.68
C ARG A 15 8.26 -19.51 -8.31
N VAL A 16 7.91 -18.52 -7.50
CA VAL A 16 8.47 -18.33 -6.16
C VAL A 16 8.04 -19.53 -5.32
N GLN A 17 8.90 -20.55 -5.23
CA GLN A 17 8.62 -21.77 -4.48
C GLN A 17 8.74 -21.57 -2.97
N THR A 18 9.41 -20.50 -2.52
CA THR A 18 9.61 -20.20 -1.11
C THR A 18 9.76 -18.69 -0.90
N LEU A 19 8.97 -18.11 0.00
CA LEU A 19 9.14 -16.75 0.51
C LEU A 19 9.90 -16.79 1.84
N HIS A 20 10.79 -15.84 2.06
CA HIS A 20 11.54 -15.67 3.30
C HIS A 20 11.16 -14.35 3.97
N VAL A 21 11.36 -14.31 5.29
CA VAL A 21 11.20 -13.07 6.06
C VAL A 21 12.13 -11.99 5.51
N GLY A 22 11.57 -10.83 5.23
CA GLY A 22 12.28 -9.69 4.65
C GLY A 22 12.20 -9.60 3.14
N ASP A 23 11.76 -10.65 2.43
CA ASP A 23 11.59 -10.62 0.98
C ASP A 23 10.59 -9.52 0.58
N ILE A 24 10.92 -8.80 -0.48
CA ILE A 24 10.05 -7.80 -1.10
C ILE A 24 9.60 -8.35 -2.45
N TYR A 25 8.31 -8.20 -2.73
CA TYR A 25 7.72 -8.66 -3.98
C TYR A 25 6.77 -7.61 -4.55
N LYS A 26 6.46 -7.76 -5.84
CA LYS A 26 5.33 -7.10 -6.49
C LYS A 26 4.29 -8.13 -6.88
N ARG A 27 3.01 -7.78 -6.73
CA ARG A 27 1.89 -8.53 -7.30
C ARG A 27 0.94 -7.58 -8.01
N VAL A 28 0.15 -8.13 -8.92
CA VAL A 28 -0.89 -7.40 -9.63
C VAL A 28 -2.23 -7.98 -9.23
N GLU A 29 -3.16 -7.11 -8.87
CA GLU A 29 -4.56 -7.47 -8.62
C GLU A 29 -5.42 -6.75 -9.64
N GLU A 30 -6.29 -7.48 -10.32
CA GLU A 30 -7.29 -6.90 -11.22
C GLU A 30 -8.62 -6.82 -10.47
N ASP A 31 -9.28 -5.66 -10.53
CA ASP A 31 -10.65 -5.51 -10.05
C ASP A 31 -11.66 -6.06 -11.08
N ASP A 32 -12.94 -6.11 -10.69
CA ASP A 32 -14.04 -6.58 -11.56
C ASP A 32 -14.18 -5.75 -12.85
N ASP A 33 -13.60 -4.54 -12.89
CA ASP A 33 -13.58 -3.65 -14.05
C ASP A 33 -12.30 -3.81 -14.90
N HIS A 34 -11.50 -4.86 -14.65
CA HIS A 34 -10.21 -5.12 -15.30
C HIS A 34 -9.15 -4.03 -15.09
N ASN A 35 -9.26 -3.22 -14.04
CA ASN A 35 -8.19 -2.29 -13.66
C ASN A 35 -7.13 -3.03 -12.86
N ALA A 36 -5.94 -3.14 -13.44
CA ALA A 36 -4.78 -3.69 -12.77
C ALA A 36 -4.19 -2.69 -11.75
N THR A 37 -4.06 -3.14 -10.51
CA THR A 37 -3.38 -2.42 -9.42
C THR A 37 -2.08 -3.12 -9.08
N VAL A 38 -0.98 -2.37 -9.12
CA VAL A 38 0.34 -2.86 -8.67
C VAL A 38 0.44 -2.70 -7.17
N ILE A 39 0.87 -3.77 -6.51
CA ILE A 39 0.97 -3.88 -5.06
C ILE A 39 2.40 -4.27 -4.73
N ILE A 40 3.03 -3.53 -3.82
CA ILE A 40 4.33 -3.90 -3.24
C ILE A 40 4.07 -4.51 -1.87
N GLY A 41 4.63 -5.69 -1.64
CA GLY A 41 4.56 -6.36 -0.37
C GLY A 41 5.94 -6.63 0.20
N LYS A 42 6.03 -6.62 1.54
CA LYS A 42 7.19 -7.12 2.29
C LYS A 42 6.75 -8.25 3.21
N VAL A 43 7.46 -9.36 3.17
CA VAL A 43 7.26 -10.49 4.07
C VAL A 43 7.76 -10.12 5.47
N MET A 44 6.86 -10.22 6.43
CA MET A 44 7.12 -9.88 7.83
C MET A 44 7.41 -11.12 8.67
N ASP A 45 6.69 -12.21 8.41
CA ASP A 45 6.85 -13.47 9.13
C ASP A 45 6.37 -14.66 8.30
N VAL A 46 6.93 -15.84 8.57
CA VAL A 46 6.54 -17.12 7.96
C VAL A 46 6.38 -18.16 9.06
N GLY A 47 5.15 -18.56 9.33
CA GLY A 47 4.81 -19.60 10.30
C GLY A 47 4.38 -20.88 9.61
N SER A 48 4.79 -22.03 10.14
CA SER A 48 4.28 -23.33 9.71
C SER A 48 4.05 -24.24 10.91
N ASN A 49 2.93 -24.97 10.91
CA ASN A 49 2.61 -25.99 11.92
C ASN A 49 2.73 -27.43 11.38
N GLY A 50 3.30 -27.61 10.18
CA GLY A 50 3.42 -28.91 9.50
C GLY A 50 2.22 -29.30 8.64
N GLU A 51 1.06 -28.66 8.81
CA GLU A 51 -0.14 -28.86 7.98
C GLU A 51 -0.45 -27.63 7.12
N GLN A 52 -0.23 -26.43 7.68
CA GLN A 52 -0.48 -25.16 7.04
C GLN A 52 0.73 -24.24 7.18
N THR A 53 0.97 -23.45 6.15
CA THR A 53 1.93 -22.34 6.16
C THR A 53 1.17 -21.03 6.07
N VAL A 54 1.53 -20.08 6.92
CA VAL A 54 0.99 -18.72 6.94
C VAL A 54 2.13 -17.75 6.69
N VAL A 55 1.95 -16.86 5.72
CA VAL A 55 2.89 -15.79 5.39
C VAL A 55 2.25 -14.46 5.74
N SER A 56 2.80 -13.77 6.74
CA SER A 56 2.35 -12.43 7.11
C SER A 56 3.12 -11.39 6.33
N VAL A 57 2.42 -10.43 5.75
CA VAL A 57 2.98 -9.38 4.91
C VAL A 57 2.46 -8.00 5.30
N ILE A 58 3.21 -6.98 4.93
CA ILE A 58 2.69 -5.61 4.80
C ILE A 58 2.66 -5.30 3.31
N GLU A 59 1.48 -4.93 2.81
CA GLU A 59 1.29 -4.51 1.43
C GLU A 59 0.94 -3.03 1.35
N ALA A 60 1.49 -2.36 0.34
CA ALA A 60 1.17 -0.99 0.00
C ALA A 60 0.67 -0.93 -1.43
N LYS A 61 -0.46 -0.23 -1.63
CA LYS A 61 -1.05 -0.02 -2.94
C LYS A 61 -1.69 1.35 -3.03
N ARG A 62 -1.82 1.82 -4.27
CA ARG A 62 -2.65 2.98 -4.56
C ARG A 62 -4.10 2.54 -4.65
N GLU A 63 -4.99 3.21 -3.94
CA GLU A 63 -6.42 3.01 -4.09
C GLU A 63 -6.98 3.72 -5.32
N ARG A 64 -8.16 3.27 -5.75
CA ARG A 64 -8.88 3.79 -6.93
C ARG A 64 -9.12 5.31 -6.84
N TRP A 65 -9.38 5.82 -5.64
CA TRP A 65 -9.63 7.25 -5.38
C TRP A 65 -8.35 8.07 -5.21
N GLY A 66 -7.18 7.44 -5.28
CA GLY A 66 -5.89 8.10 -5.22
C GLY A 66 -5.25 8.12 -3.84
N ASP A 67 -5.91 7.62 -2.80
CA ASP A 67 -5.24 7.41 -1.52
C ASP A 67 -4.26 6.24 -1.58
N VAL A 68 -3.45 6.11 -0.53
CA VAL A 68 -2.51 5.01 -0.35
C VAL A 68 -3.04 4.11 0.75
N ALA A 69 -3.29 2.85 0.41
CA ALA A 69 -3.62 1.81 1.38
C ALA A 69 -2.34 1.10 1.79
N VAL A 70 -2.13 0.98 3.11
CA VAL A 70 -1.09 0.14 3.71
C VAL A 70 -1.79 -0.85 4.64
N GLU A 71 -1.72 -2.13 4.30
CA GLU A 71 -2.49 -3.18 4.96
C GLU A 71 -1.56 -4.30 5.45
N SER A 72 -1.86 -4.85 6.62
CA SER A 72 -1.27 -6.10 7.06
C SER A 72 -2.15 -7.25 6.60
N VAL A 73 -1.59 -8.15 5.80
CA VAL A 73 -2.31 -9.28 5.20
C VAL A 73 -1.61 -10.57 5.58
N ALA A 74 -2.38 -11.63 5.80
CA ALA A 74 -1.86 -12.98 6.00
C ALA A 74 -2.33 -13.89 4.86
N PHE A 75 -1.39 -14.54 4.20
CA PHE A 75 -1.68 -15.54 3.17
C PHE A 75 -1.53 -16.93 3.74
N THR A 76 -2.50 -17.80 3.45
CA THR A 76 -2.39 -19.24 3.73
C THR A 76 -1.95 -19.95 2.46
N GLY A 77 -1.20 -21.05 2.61
CA GLY A 77 -0.62 -21.82 1.48
C GLY A 77 -1.62 -22.40 0.48
N ASP A 78 -2.93 -22.23 0.71
CA ASP A 78 -4.03 -22.76 -0.08
C ASP A 78 -4.45 -21.80 -1.22
N LYS A 79 -3.98 -20.54 -1.19
CA LYS A 79 -4.23 -19.54 -2.24
C LYS A 79 -3.05 -19.48 -3.20
N ASP A 80 -3.32 -19.75 -4.48
CA ASP A 80 -2.37 -19.48 -5.54
C ASP A 80 -2.16 -17.97 -5.66
N MET A 81 -0.90 -17.54 -5.54
CA MET A 81 -0.50 -16.15 -5.68
C MET A 81 0.60 -16.03 -6.73
N THR A 82 0.40 -15.10 -7.66
CA THR A 82 1.44 -14.73 -8.63
C THR A 82 2.24 -13.56 -8.06
N LEU A 83 3.43 -13.87 -7.55
CA LEU A 83 4.37 -12.90 -7.01
C LEU A 83 5.56 -12.78 -7.95
N PHE A 84 6.03 -11.55 -8.14
CA PHE A 84 7.23 -11.28 -8.91
C PHE A 84 8.29 -10.69 -7.99
N PRO A 85 9.56 -11.14 -8.10
CA PRO A 85 10.65 -10.45 -7.44
C PRO A 85 10.74 -9.02 -7.97
N ILE A 86 11.18 -8.12 -7.10
CA ILE A 86 11.33 -6.69 -7.41
C ILE A 86 12.74 -6.26 -7.00
N ASP A 87 13.38 -5.44 -7.83
CA ASP A 87 14.70 -4.88 -7.53
C ASP A 87 14.60 -3.49 -6.88
N ASP A 88 15.72 -2.99 -6.36
CA ASP A 88 15.79 -1.71 -5.66
C ASP A 88 15.35 -0.51 -6.52
N LEU A 89 15.56 -0.57 -7.84
CA LEU A 89 15.18 0.50 -8.75
C LEU A 89 13.67 0.51 -8.95
N GLU A 90 13.08 -0.65 -9.21
CA GLU A 90 11.63 -0.83 -9.32
C GLU A 90 10.91 -0.44 -8.02
N ILE A 91 11.45 -0.83 -6.85
CA ILE A 91 10.92 -0.43 -5.55
C ILE A 91 10.84 1.10 -5.48
N ARG A 92 11.91 1.82 -5.83
CA ARG A 92 11.94 3.29 -5.78
C ARG A 92 10.91 3.89 -6.73
N ILE A 93 10.80 3.38 -7.95
CA ILE A 93 9.86 3.90 -8.96
C ILE A 93 8.41 3.78 -8.47
N ILE A 94 8.05 2.64 -7.87
CA ILE A 94 6.68 2.41 -7.41
C ILE A 94 6.41 3.07 -6.05
N ALA A 95 7.36 3.01 -5.10
CA ALA A 95 7.15 3.52 -3.74
C ALA A 95 7.21 5.05 -3.65
N THR A 96 8.04 5.72 -4.46
CA THR A 96 8.17 7.20 -4.45
C THR A 96 6.82 7.92 -4.59
N PRO A 97 5.97 7.61 -5.59
CA PRO A 97 4.67 8.26 -5.71
C PRO A 97 3.70 7.92 -4.58
N LEU A 98 3.85 6.76 -3.92
CA LEU A 98 3.06 6.44 -2.73
C LEU A 98 3.46 7.33 -1.55
N PHE A 99 4.76 7.48 -1.30
CA PHE A 99 5.26 8.37 -0.25
C PHE A 99 4.86 9.83 -0.47
N GLN A 100 4.99 10.33 -1.70
CA GLN A 100 4.57 11.70 -2.03
C GLN A 100 3.11 11.97 -1.66
N ARG A 101 2.23 11.00 -1.86
CA ARG A 101 0.81 11.13 -1.50
C ARG A 101 0.55 11.07 -0.02
N LEU A 102 1.29 10.23 0.70
CA LEU A 102 1.23 10.21 2.16
C LEU A 102 1.69 11.55 2.73
N ASP A 103 2.75 12.14 2.17
CA ASP A 103 3.25 13.46 2.57
C ASP A 103 2.24 14.58 2.29
N ASP A 104 1.59 14.58 1.13
CA ASP A 104 0.56 15.55 0.80
C ASP A 104 -0.69 15.39 1.69
N SER A 105 -1.07 14.14 1.99
CA SER A 105 -2.19 13.83 2.90
C SER A 105 -1.89 14.28 4.33
N LEU A 106 -0.65 14.08 4.79
CA LEU A 106 -0.19 14.55 6.09
C LEU A 106 -0.29 16.08 6.18
N ARG A 107 0.23 16.80 5.17
CA ARG A 107 0.16 18.27 5.12
C ARG A 107 -1.28 18.77 5.17
N ALA A 108 -2.18 18.16 4.39
CA ALA A 108 -3.59 18.53 4.39
C ALA A 108 -4.26 18.28 5.76
N ALA A 109 -3.91 17.20 6.44
CA ALA A 109 -4.41 16.89 7.77
C ALA A 109 -3.90 17.91 8.82
N GLU A 110 -2.62 18.28 8.78
CA GLU A 110 -2.02 19.28 9.65
C GLU A 110 -2.70 20.65 9.50
N GLU A 111 -2.94 21.09 8.26
CA GLU A 111 -3.69 22.34 8.00
C GLU A 111 -5.12 22.29 8.53
N LYS A 112 -5.77 21.13 8.45
CA LYS A 112 -7.12 20.93 8.98
C LYS A 112 -7.13 21.01 10.50
N ILE A 113 -6.14 20.39 11.16
CA ILE A 113 -5.95 20.47 12.62
C ILE A 113 -5.78 21.92 13.05
N LYS A 114 -4.89 22.67 12.38
CA LYS A 114 -4.65 24.09 12.66
C LYS A 114 -5.93 24.92 12.58
N ARG A 115 -6.71 24.76 11.50
CA ARG A 115 -7.98 25.47 11.32
C ARG A 115 -9.01 25.12 12.40
N VAL A 116 -9.06 23.88 12.85
CA VAL A 116 -9.95 23.46 13.95
C VAL A 116 -9.51 24.08 15.27
N GLN A 117 -8.20 24.14 15.53
CA GLN A 117 -7.66 24.80 16.73
C GLN A 117 -7.98 26.30 16.75
N GLU A 118 -7.82 27.01 15.64
CA GLU A 118 -8.18 28.43 15.53
C GLU A 118 -9.66 28.66 15.85
N LYS A 119 -10.56 27.86 15.28
CA LYS A 119 -12.01 27.93 15.57
C LYS A 119 -12.32 27.67 17.04
N ARG A 120 -11.65 26.69 17.66
CA ARG A 120 -11.81 26.39 19.08
C ARG A 120 -11.35 27.56 19.96
N SER A 121 -10.22 28.19 19.63
CA SER A 121 -9.73 29.37 20.36
C SER A 121 -10.72 30.54 20.28
N LEU A 122 -11.31 30.79 19.10
CA LEU A 122 -12.34 31.81 18.94
C LEU A 122 -13.58 31.52 19.80
N LEU A 123 -14.03 30.27 19.88
CA LEU A 123 -15.14 29.88 20.76
C LEU A 123 -14.81 30.09 22.24
N HIS A 124 -13.57 29.80 22.68
CA HIS A 124 -13.14 30.08 24.05
C HIS A 124 -13.16 31.58 24.37
N GLN A 125 -12.70 32.43 23.44
CA GLN A 125 -12.73 33.89 23.63
C GLN A 125 -14.17 34.42 23.82
N ILE A 126 -15.15 33.86 23.10
CA ILE A 126 -16.56 34.23 23.29
C ILE A 126 -17.01 33.93 24.73
N LEU A 127 -16.70 32.73 25.25
CA LEU A 127 -17.07 32.33 26.61
C LEU A 127 -16.39 33.16 27.70
N GLU A 128 -15.09 33.48 27.54
CA GLU A 128 -14.36 34.32 28.50
C GLU A 128 -14.84 35.79 28.53
N THR A 129 -15.56 36.22 27.49
CA THR A 129 -16.15 37.56 27.44
C THR A 129 -17.46 37.63 28.25
N GLU A 130 -18.16 36.51 28.45
CA GLU A 130 -19.41 36.45 29.21
C GLU A 130 -19.19 36.37 30.74
N ASP A 131 -18.09 35.78 31.21
CA ASP A 131 -17.79 35.65 32.65
C ASP A 131 -17.29 36.95 33.32
N ASN A 132 -17.04 38.02 32.55
CA ASN A 132 -16.53 39.30 33.04
C ASN A 132 -17.58 40.45 33.04
N GLN A 133 -18.88 40.12 32.96
CA GLN A 133 -20.01 41.06 33.15
C GLN A 133 -20.81 40.73 34.42
#